data_AF-A0A7S0BQQ1-F1
#
_entry.id   AF-A0A7S0BQQ1-F1
#
_cell.length_a   1.000
_cell.length_b   1.000
_cell.length_c   1.000
_cell.angle_alpha   90.00
_cell.angle_beta   90.00
_cell.angle_gamma   90.00
#
_symmetry.space_group_name_H-M   'P 1'
#
loop_
_entity.id
_entity.type
_entity.pdbx_description
1 polymer ?
#
loop_
_entity_poly.entity_id
_entity_poly.type
_entity_poly.pdbx_seq_one_letter_code
_entity_poly.pdbx_strand_id
1 'polypeptide(L)'
;PTTLISASAVGIYGTSSTASFDESSPAGKDFLANVAKAWEAEAGRASADGNRTVLLRLGLVMSIDGGALQKLVPAFKAFLGGPMGTGAQWVSWVHMDDVLEIVTDAIVSES
;
A
#
# COMPACT_ATOMS: atom_id res chain seq x y z
N PRO A 1 17.08 8.67 -14.20
CA PRO A 1 16.67 7.26 -14.40
C PRO A 1 15.40 7.27 -15.24
N THR A 2 15.26 6.51 -16.33
CA THR A 2 14.10 6.68 -17.24
C THR A 2 12.74 6.45 -16.56
N THR A 3 12.70 5.64 -15.50
CA THR A 3 11.52 5.48 -14.63
C THR A 3 11.94 5.41 -13.15
N LEU A 4 11.19 6.06 -12.27
CA LEU A 4 11.21 5.90 -10.83
C LEU A 4 9.91 5.22 -10.38
N ILE A 5 10.04 4.11 -9.65
CA ILE A 5 8.91 3.48 -8.98
C ILE A 5 9.10 3.71 -7.48
N SER A 6 8.19 4.46 -6.86
CA SER A 6 8.20 4.68 -5.43
C SER A 6 7.06 3.91 -4.79
N ALA A 7 7.39 3.10 -3.80
CA ALA A 7 6.38 2.63 -2.86
C ALA A 7 5.75 3.83 -2.13
N SER A 8 4.48 3.66 -1.77
CA SER A 8 3.67 4.50 -0.89
C SER A 8 2.72 3.57 -0.13
N ALA A 9 1.67 4.08 0.50
CA ALA A 9 0.73 3.28 1.26
C ALA A 9 -0.70 3.79 1.11
N VAL A 10 -1.67 2.87 1.17
CA VAL A 10 -3.11 3.19 1.27
C VAL A 10 -3.46 4.05 2.49
N GLY A 11 -2.56 4.14 3.47
CA GLY A 11 -2.65 5.09 4.59
C GLY A 11 -2.78 6.55 4.14
N ILE A 12 -2.47 6.89 2.88
CA ILE A 12 -2.72 8.22 2.33
C ILE A 12 -4.20 8.64 2.39
N TYR A 13 -5.13 7.70 2.29
CA TYR A 13 -6.58 7.97 2.29
C TYR A 13 -7.16 8.16 3.70
N GLY A 14 -6.40 7.78 4.73
CA GLY A 14 -6.89 7.70 6.10
C GLY A 14 -7.81 6.50 6.32
N THR A 15 -8.64 6.57 7.36
CA THR A 15 -9.53 5.46 7.77
C THR A 15 -11.00 5.83 7.60
N SER A 16 -11.80 4.91 7.06
CA SER A 16 -13.26 5.00 7.01
C SER A 16 -13.87 3.61 7.22
N SER A 17 -15.04 3.55 7.86
CA SER A 17 -15.82 2.31 8.01
C SER A 17 -16.80 2.07 6.86
N THR A 18 -17.06 3.07 6.03
CA THR A 18 -18.11 3.01 4.99
C THR A 18 -17.66 3.50 3.62
N ALA A 19 -16.62 4.32 3.54
CA ALA A 19 -16.15 4.89 2.28
C ALA A 19 -15.20 3.92 1.55
N SER A 20 -15.28 3.92 0.22
CA SER A 20 -14.29 3.34 -0.67
C SER A 20 -13.43 4.44 -1.28
N PHE A 21 -12.18 4.13 -1.59
CA PHE A 21 -11.22 5.06 -2.16
C PHE A 21 -10.58 4.48 -3.42
N ASP A 22 -10.22 5.36 -4.35
CA ASP A 22 -9.44 5.08 -5.55
C ASP A 22 -8.24 6.05 -5.64
N GLU A 23 -7.43 5.95 -6.69
CA GLU A 23 -6.23 6.76 -6.90
C GLU A 23 -6.53 8.27 -7.01
N SER A 24 -7.75 8.63 -7.42
CA SER A 24 -8.24 10.01 -7.57
C SER A 24 -8.79 10.60 -6.27
N SER A 25 -9.02 9.76 -5.27
CA SER A 25 -9.63 10.15 -4.00
C SER A 25 -8.72 11.09 -3.20
N PRO A 26 -9.30 12.03 -2.43
CA PRO A 26 -8.52 12.97 -1.63
C PRO A 26 -7.77 12.27 -0.51
N ALA A 27 -6.59 12.79 -0.18
CA ALA A 27 -5.82 12.31 0.96
C ALA A 27 -6.52 12.64 2.29
N GLY A 28 -6.30 11.77 3.28
CA GLY A 28 -6.74 11.94 4.65
C GLY A 28 -6.04 13.09 5.38
N LYS A 29 -6.47 13.30 6.62
CA LYS A 29 -5.98 14.36 7.52
C LYS A 29 -5.21 13.85 8.72
N ASP A 30 -5.08 12.52 8.86
CA ASP A 30 -4.34 11.91 9.96
C ASP A 30 -2.83 11.90 9.71
N PHE A 31 -2.09 11.39 10.70
CA PHE A 31 -0.64 11.34 10.67
C PHE A 31 -0.11 10.51 9.51
N LEU A 32 -0.66 9.31 9.27
CA LEU A 32 -0.20 8.42 8.21
C LEU A 32 -0.47 9.03 6.83
N ALA A 33 -1.59 9.71 6.67
CA ALA A 33 -1.89 10.44 5.45
C ALA A 33 -0.88 11.56 5.20
N ASN A 34 -0.47 12.29 6.23
CA ASN A 34 0.55 13.34 6.11
C ASN A 34 1.93 12.76 5.77
N VAL A 35 2.31 11.62 6.36
CA VAL A 35 3.55 10.91 6.01
C VAL A 35 3.54 10.49 4.54
N ALA A 36 2.48 9.84 4.08
CA ALA A 36 2.37 9.38 2.70
C ALA A 36 2.37 10.55 1.70
N LYS A 37 1.66 11.65 1.99
CA LYS A 37 1.70 12.88 1.17
C LYS A 37 3.10 13.45 1.05
N ALA A 38 3.84 13.55 2.15
CA ALA A 38 5.20 14.08 2.13
C ALA A 38 6.15 13.17 1.33
N TRP A 39 5.98 11.86 1.47
CA TRP A 39 6.75 10.87 0.69
C TRP A 39 6.45 10.97 -0.80
N GLU A 40 5.17 10.96 -1.21
CA GLU A 40 4.78 11.08 -2.62
C GLU A 40 5.21 12.42 -3.23
N ALA A 41 5.16 13.51 -2.46
CA ALA A 41 5.63 14.81 -2.91
C ALA A 41 7.14 14.82 -3.22
N GLU A 42 7.96 14.16 -2.39
CA GLU A 42 9.40 14.06 -2.63
C GLU A 42 9.70 13.15 -3.84
N ALA A 43 9.02 12.01 -3.96
CA ALA A 43 9.15 11.14 -5.11
C ALA A 43 8.73 11.85 -6.42
N GLY A 44 7.69 12.67 -6.37
CA GLY A 44 7.20 13.46 -7.50
C GLY A 44 8.20 14.48 -8.05
N ARG A 45 9.25 14.85 -7.29
CA ARG A 45 10.33 15.71 -7.80
C ARG A 45 11.08 15.06 -8.95
N ALA A 46 11.18 13.73 -8.99
CA ALA A 46 11.79 13.03 -10.10
C ALA A 46 11.02 13.21 -11.42
N SER A 47 9.70 13.44 -11.36
CA SER A 47 8.89 13.78 -12.54
C SER A 47 9.25 15.15 -13.11
N ALA A 48 9.63 16.11 -12.26
CA ALA A 48 10.05 17.44 -12.70
C ALA A 48 11.37 17.38 -13.51
N ASP A 49 12.21 16.38 -13.24
CA ASP A 49 13.44 16.11 -13.98
C ASP A 49 13.22 15.27 -15.25
N GLY A 50 11.95 15.09 -15.67
CA GLY A 50 11.58 14.37 -16.90
C GLY A 50 11.58 12.84 -16.78
N ASN A 51 11.72 12.30 -15.57
CA ASN A 51 11.62 10.85 -15.34
C ASN A 51 10.14 10.44 -15.22
N ARG A 52 9.75 9.28 -15.75
CA ARG A 52 8.41 8.72 -15.46
C ARG A 52 8.37 8.28 -13.99
N THR A 53 7.40 8.75 -13.21
CA THR A 53 7.27 8.38 -11.79
C THR A 53 5.98 7.61 -11.55
N VAL A 54 6.08 6.41 -11.01
CA VAL A 54 4.94 5.55 -10.61
C VAL A 54 4.90 5.47 -9.09
N LEU A 55 3.74 5.78 -8.51
CA LEU A 55 3.51 5.74 -7.05
C LEU A 55 2.63 4.54 -6.70
N LEU A 56 3.18 3.58 -5.98
CA LEU A 56 2.47 2.35 -5.61
C LEU A 56 1.89 2.46 -4.21
N ARG A 57 0.60 2.79 -4.08
CA ARG A 57 -0.10 2.89 -2.79
C ARG A 57 -0.49 1.50 -2.29
N LEU A 58 0.46 0.80 -1.69
CA LEU A 58 0.27 -0.59 -1.28
C LEU A 58 -0.56 -0.70 0.01
N GLY A 59 -1.44 -1.70 0.05
CA GLY A 59 -2.12 -2.18 1.25
C GLY A 59 -1.22 -3.09 2.07
N LEU A 60 -1.83 -3.93 2.92
CA LEU A 60 -1.12 -4.98 3.62
C LEU A 60 -0.66 -6.06 2.63
N VAL A 61 0.64 -6.09 2.35
CA VAL A 61 1.23 -7.13 1.50
C VAL A 61 1.28 -8.45 2.29
N MET A 62 0.59 -9.46 1.78
CA MET A 62 0.49 -10.77 2.42
C MET A 62 1.41 -11.79 1.75
N SER A 63 2.19 -12.48 2.57
CA SER A 63 3.02 -13.61 2.17
C SER A 63 3.06 -14.65 3.29
N ILE A 64 3.11 -15.94 2.94
CA ILE A 64 3.34 -17.01 3.91
C ILE A 64 4.76 -17.01 4.47
N ASP A 65 5.71 -16.46 3.72
CA ASP A 65 7.15 -16.49 4.02
C ASP A 65 7.63 -15.24 4.78
N GLY A 66 6.76 -14.25 4.98
CA GLY A 66 7.14 -12.99 5.61
C GLY A 66 5.97 -12.08 6.01
N GLY A 67 6.31 -10.92 6.56
CA GLY A 67 5.35 -9.86 6.84
C GLY A 67 4.35 -10.17 7.96
N ALA A 68 3.15 -9.59 7.85
CA ALA A 68 2.13 -9.71 8.90
C ALA A 68 1.52 -11.11 8.97
N LEU A 69 1.26 -11.74 7.81
CA LEU A 69 0.61 -13.04 7.76
C LEU A 69 1.45 -14.13 8.44
N GLN A 70 2.76 -14.18 8.19
CA GLN A 70 3.67 -15.12 8.86
C GLN A 70 3.61 -15.00 10.39
N LYS A 71 3.45 -13.78 10.93
CA LYS A 71 3.35 -13.54 12.38
C LYS A 71 1.99 -13.95 12.95
N LEU A 72 0.93 -13.88 12.15
CA LEU A 72 -0.44 -14.22 12.57
C LEU A 72 -0.69 -15.74 12.53
N VAL A 73 -0.13 -16.44 11.54
CA VAL A 73 -0.37 -17.88 11.32
C VAL A 73 -0.16 -18.76 12.57
N PRO A 74 0.90 -18.59 13.39
CA PRO A 74 1.08 -19.42 14.59
C PRO A 74 -0.07 -19.29 15.60
N ALA A 75 -0.57 -18.08 15.84
CA ALA A 75 -1.68 -17.85 16.75
C ALA A 75 -2.98 -18.49 16.23
N PHE A 76 -3.25 -18.37 14.94
CA PHE A 76 -4.41 -19.00 14.31
C PHE A 76 -4.32 -20.54 14.35
N LYS A 77 -3.14 -21.12 14.09
CA LYS A 77 -2.91 -22.57 14.21
C LYS A 77 -3.06 -23.09 15.65
N ALA A 78 -2.79 -22.25 16.64
CA ALA A 78 -2.98 -22.55 18.06
C ALA A 78 -4.42 -22.29 18.55
N PHE A 79 -5.37 -21.98 17.66
CA PHE A 79 -6.75 -21.59 18.01
C PHE A 79 -6.85 -20.36 18.92
N LEU A 80 -5.81 -19.52 18.95
CA LEU A 80 -5.77 -18.24 19.64
C LEU A 80 -6.08 -17.06 18.69
N GLY A 81 -6.49 -17.36 17.46
CA GLY A 81 -6.93 -16.38 16.48
C GLY A 81 -8.32 -15.84 16.79
N GLY A 82 -8.59 -14.60 16.36
CA GLY A 82 -9.88 -13.95 16.53
C GLY A 82 -9.92 -12.60 15.80
N PRO A 83 -11.11 -11.98 15.71
CA PRO A 83 -11.24 -10.65 15.14
C PRO A 83 -10.44 -9.64 15.97
N MET A 84 -9.68 -8.76 15.31
CA MET A 84 -9.04 -7.63 15.96
C MET A 84 -10.06 -6.49 16.14
N GLY A 85 -10.22 -5.99 17.36
CA GLY A 85 -11.19 -4.92 17.65
C GLY A 85 -12.63 -5.37 17.41
N THR A 86 -13.38 -4.62 16.61
CA THR A 86 -14.77 -4.99 16.23
C THR A 86 -14.83 -6.05 15.13
N GLY A 87 -13.74 -6.22 14.37
CA GLY A 87 -13.70 -7.09 13.18
C GLY A 87 -14.41 -6.51 11.96
N ALA A 88 -15.01 -5.32 12.05
CA ALA A 88 -15.74 -4.66 10.97
C ALA A 88 -14.87 -3.69 10.16
N GLN A 89 -13.59 -3.52 10.53
CA GLN A 89 -12.67 -2.68 9.80
C GLN A 89 -12.31 -3.27 8.43
N TRP A 90 -12.20 -2.40 7.43
CA TRP A 90 -11.66 -2.78 6.14
C TRP A 90 -10.17 -3.10 6.25
N VAL A 91 -9.76 -4.23 5.67
CA VAL A 91 -8.35 -4.60 5.52
C VAL A 91 -8.06 -4.61 4.03
N SER A 92 -7.43 -3.53 3.53
CA SER A 92 -6.88 -3.50 2.18
C SER A 92 -5.62 -4.34 2.16
N TRP A 93 -5.63 -5.45 1.41
CA TRP A 93 -4.52 -6.37 1.30
C TRP A 93 -4.27 -6.77 -0.15
N VAL A 94 -3.05 -7.21 -0.43
CA VAL A 94 -2.62 -7.67 -1.75
C VAL A 94 -1.64 -8.82 -1.58
N HIS A 95 -1.67 -9.80 -2.48
CA HIS A 95 -0.72 -10.91 -2.43
C HIS A 95 0.69 -10.41 -2.82
N MET A 96 1.73 -11.01 -2.23
CA MET A 96 3.12 -10.64 -2.57
C MET A 96 3.41 -10.80 -4.07
N ASP A 97 2.94 -11.89 -4.68
CA ASP A 97 3.19 -12.12 -6.10
C ASP A 97 2.51 -11.06 -6.99
N ASP A 98 1.29 -10.63 -6.64
CA ASP A 98 0.62 -9.53 -7.35
C ASP A 98 1.42 -8.22 -7.24
N VAL A 99 2.02 -7.93 -6.08
CA VAL A 99 2.90 -6.76 -5.93
C VAL A 99 4.13 -6.88 -6.82
N LEU A 100 4.73 -8.06 -6.92
CA LEU A 100 5.88 -8.29 -7.80
C LEU A 100 5.50 -8.12 -9.27
N GLU A 101 4.32 -8.60 -9.68
CA GLU A 101 3.80 -8.41 -11.03
C GLU A 101 3.53 -6.92 -11.32
N ILE A 102 2.89 -6.19 -10.39
CA ILE A 102 2.65 -4.75 -10.54
C ILE A 102 3.97 -3.97 -10.64
N VAL A 103 4.97 -4.30 -9.82
CA VAL A 103 6.29 -3.65 -9.90
C VAL A 103 6.97 -3.98 -11.22
N THR A 104 6.89 -5.24 -11.67
CA THR A 104 7.48 -5.66 -12.95
C THR A 104 6.81 -4.96 -14.11
N ASP A 105 5.48 -4.92 -14.14
CA ASP A 105 4.70 -4.19 -15.13
C ASP A 105 5.07 -2.71 -15.12
N ALA A 106 5.11 -2.08 -13.94
CA ALA A 106 5.53 -0.69 -13.79
C ALA A 106 6.97 -0.42 -14.24
N ILE A 107 7.84 -1.42 -14.41
CA ILE A 107 9.17 -1.23 -15.01
C ILE A 107 9.10 -1.25 -16.54
N VAL A 108 8.30 -2.18 -17.10
CA VAL A 108 8.32 -2.49 -18.53
C VAL A 108 7.26 -1.75 -19.34
N SER A 109 6.15 -1.35 -18.72
CA SER A 109 5.07 -0.64 -19.38
C SER A 109 5.41 0.85 -19.54
N GLU A 110 5.18 1.40 -20.74
CA GLU A 110 5.37 2.83 -21.04
C GLU A 110 4.09 3.66 -20.82
N SER A 111 2.97 2.99 -20.50
CA SER A 111 1.68 3.60 -20.19
C SER A 111 1.61 4.19 -18.78
#